data_AF-A0A2E4YSM4-F1
#
_entry.id   AF-A0A2E4YSM4-F1
#
_cell.length_a   1.000
_cell.length_b   1.000
_cell.length_c   1.000
_cell.angle_alpha   90.00
_cell.angle_beta   90.00
_cell.angle_gamma   90.00
#
_symmetry.space_group_name_H-M   'P 1'
#
loop_
_entity.id
_entity.type
_entity.pdbx_description
1 polymer ?
#
loop_
_entity_poly.entity_id
_entity_poly.type
_entity_poly.pdbx_seq_one_letter_code
_entity_poly.pdbx_strand_id
1 'polypeptide(L)'
;MLWYYTSKFNLKIMLRNISFLPFIVLVVVGLFFKFMHWPGAALVVVGSLFLLSIRLLALSFTQLKLQSKLIQIVNPVLGCVFVLSFVFKLMHWPGANILLILSFSGISLSLLIFAFKEKKHFLGVFPVLFAFVLMSALFKILHWPYSTDLLLLSFCGFAALVPVFSAFRAYKQKNDSKTLSTHLFAVSLLSLCYFLMELYLVIFEGGLATGAAIHRLIIIFLLLFVLLVVGNVIRKKDLKSVNQKDFNFLQFLGVSYMILLVIQSLISAS
;
A
#
# COMPACT_ATOMS: atom_id res chain seq x y z
N MET A 1 -7.27 -11.49 -30.29
CA MET A 1 -7.88 -10.18 -29.97
C MET A 1 -8.53 -10.08 -28.58
N LEU A 2 -8.87 -11.19 -27.91
CA LEU A 2 -9.37 -11.24 -26.52
C LEU A 2 -8.30 -11.03 -25.41
N TRP A 3 -7.02 -10.97 -25.79
CA TRP A 3 -5.88 -10.86 -24.87
C TRP A 3 -5.52 -9.41 -24.47
N TYR A 4 -6.00 -8.43 -25.23
CA TYR A 4 -5.63 -7.01 -25.06
C TYR A 4 -6.45 -6.31 -23.96
N TYR A 5 -7.57 -6.89 -23.54
CA TYR A 5 -8.52 -6.28 -22.61
C TYR A 5 -8.50 -6.88 -21.19
N THR A 6 -7.63 -7.85 -20.93
CA THR A 6 -7.67 -8.68 -19.71
C THR A 6 -6.69 -8.28 -18.61
N SER A 7 -5.80 -7.30 -18.84
CA SER A 7 -4.85 -6.77 -17.84
C SER A 7 -5.22 -5.34 -17.41
N LYS A 8 -6.38 -5.18 -16.77
CA LYS A 8 -6.70 -3.96 -16.01
C LYS A 8 -7.00 -4.35 -14.57
N PHE A 9 -5.95 -4.60 -13.81
CA PHE A 9 -6.03 -4.47 -12.37
C PHE A 9 -6.37 -2.99 -12.09
N ASN A 10 -7.58 -2.71 -11.57
CA ASN A 10 -8.15 -1.35 -11.49
C ASN A 10 -7.56 -0.47 -10.38
N LEU A 11 -6.36 -0.80 -9.93
CA LEU A 11 -5.41 0.12 -9.29
C LEU A 11 -5.11 1.36 -10.14
N LYS A 12 -5.23 1.21 -11.47
CA LYS A 12 -5.13 2.27 -12.47
C LYS A 12 -6.10 3.43 -12.22
N ILE A 13 -7.15 3.30 -11.41
CA ILE A 13 -8.08 4.41 -11.13
C ILE A 13 -7.81 5.01 -9.75
N MET A 14 -7.45 4.18 -8.75
CA MET A 14 -7.09 4.66 -7.41
C MET A 14 -5.88 5.60 -7.41
N LEU A 15 -4.78 5.24 -8.09
CA LEU A 15 -3.56 6.07 -8.10
C LEU A 15 -3.53 7.14 -9.21
N ARG A 16 -4.36 6.97 -10.26
CA ARG A 16 -4.41 7.90 -11.40
C ARG A 16 -5.29 9.11 -11.15
N ASN A 17 -6.27 8.97 -10.25
CA ASN A 17 -7.13 10.09 -9.90
C ASN A 17 -6.40 10.95 -8.86
N ILE A 18 -5.98 12.14 -9.29
CA ILE A 18 -5.53 13.24 -8.41
C ILE A 18 -6.49 13.46 -7.23
N SER A 19 -7.77 13.08 -7.38
CA SER A 19 -8.76 13.12 -6.30
C SER A 19 -8.40 12.32 -5.06
N PHE A 20 -7.51 11.31 -5.11
CA PHE A 20 -7.13 10.55 -3.91
C PHE A 20 -6.02 11.21 -3.09
N LEU A 21 -5.18 12.01 -3.75
CA LEU A 21 -4.05 12.70 -3.14
C LEU A 21 -4.42 13.60 -1.95
N PRO A 22 -5.50 14.42 -1.97
CA PRO A 22 -5.86 15.23 -0.80
C PRO A 22 -6.21 14.37 0.43
N PHE A 23 -6.87 13.22 0.24
CA PHE A 23 -7.20 12.33 1.36
C PHE A 23 -5.93 11.69 1.94
N ILE A 24 -4.96 11.32 1.11
CA ILE A 24 -3.65 10.80 1.55
C ILE A 24 -2.91 11.87 2.36
N VAL A 25 -2.89 13.12 1.88
CA VAL A 25 -2.27 14.23 2.60
C VAL A 25 -2.95 14.45 3.95
N LEU A 26 -4.28 14.42 4.01
CA LEU A 26 -5.01 14.53 5.28
C LEU A 26 -4.70 13.39 6.26
N VAL A 27 -4.55 12.15 5.77
CA VAL A 27 -4.10 11.02 6.61
C VAL A 27 -2.71 11.30 7.17
N VAL A 28 -1.76 11.75 6.34
CA VAL A 28 -0.40 12.08 6.78
C VAL A 28 -0.40 13.22 7.80
N VAL A 29 -1.17 14.29 7.57
CA VAL A 29 -1.32 15.40 8.53
C VAL A 29 -1.91 14.92 9.85
N GLY A 30 -2.93 14.05 9.82
CA GLY A 30 -3.51 13.47 11.01
C GLY A 30 -2.51 12.62 11.79
N LEU A 31 -1.72 11.78 11.10
CA LEU A 31 -0.66 11.00 11.73
C LEU A 31 0.42 11.91 12.32
N PHE A 32 0.80 12.98 11.61
CA PHE A 32 1.74 13.98 12.11
C PHE A 32 1.27 14.59 13.43
N PHE A 33 0.03 15.06 13.47
CA PHE A 33 -0.57 15.62 14.69
C PHE A 33 -0.57 14.60 15.82
N LYS A 34 -0.82 13.32 15.51
CA LYS A 34 -0.87 12.26 16.50
C LYS A 34 0.49 11.99 17.14
N PHE A 35 1.55 11.86 16.34
CA PHE A 35 2.91 11.65 16.87
C PHE A 35 3.43 12.88 17.63
N MET A 36 3.00 14.07 17.24
CA MET A 36 3.30 15.32 17.95
C MET A 36 2.40 15.56 19.18
N HIS A 37 1.45 14.67 19.46
CA HIS A 37 0.46 14.80 20.56
C HIS A 37 -0.39 16.09 20.49
N TRP A 38 -0.61 16.61 19.28
CA TRP A 38 -1.41 17.82 19.08
C TRP A 38 -2.92 17.54 19.18
N PRO A 39 -3.71 18.52 19.66
CA PRO A 39 -5.15 18.36 19.79
C PRO A 39 -5.80 18.13 18.41
N GLY A 40 -6.86 17.31 18.38
CA GLY A 40 -7.62 17.01 17.17
C GLY A 40 -7.02 15.92 16.26
N ALA A 41 -5.87 15.33 16.61
CA ALA A 41 -5.22 14.28 15.81
C ALA A 41 -6.16 13.11 15.45
N ALA A 42 -6.90 12.61 16.43
CA ALA A 42 -7.84 11.50 16.22
C ALA A 42 -8.94 11.85 15.22
N LEU A 43 -9.50 13.07 15.31
CA LEU A 43 -10.55 13.54 14.41
C LEU A 43 -10.05 13.66 12.97
N VAL A 44 -8.83 14.18 12.78
CA VAL A 44 -8.21 14.31 11.45
C VAL A 44 -7.90 12.92 10.85
N VAL A 45 -7.33 11.99 11.61
CA VAL A 45 -7.03 10.63 11.13
C VAL A 45 -8.32 9.87 10.80
N VAL A 46 -9.28 9.84 11.72
CA VAL A 46 -10.54 9.11 11.51
C VAL A 46 -11.35 9.72 10.37
N GLY A 47 -11.47 11.05 10.33
CA GLY A 47 -12.19 11.75 9.27
C GLY A 47 -11.56 11.53 7.90
N SER A 48 -10.23 11.60 7.79
CA SER A 48 -9.54 11.36 6.52
C SER A 48 -9.65 9.92 6.03
N LEU A 49 -9.54 8.93 6.92
CA LEU A 49 -9.79 7.52 6.58
C LEU A 49 -11.25 7.28 6.19
N PHE A 50 -12.20 7.88 6.90
CA PHE A 50 -13.62 7.76 6.57
C PHE A 50 -13.92 8.34 5.18
N LEU A 51 -13.42 9.54 4.87
CA LEU A 51 -13.55 10.15 3.54
C LEU A 51 -12.88 9.29 2.44
N LEU A 52 -11.70 8.72 2.73
CA LEU A 52 -11.04 7.79 1.82
C LEU A 52 -11.90 6.55 1.55
N SER A 53 -12.57 5.99 2.57
CA SER A 53 -13.48 4.86 2.43
C SER A 53 -14.68 5.19 1.54
N ILE A 54 -15.33 6.35 1.75
CA ILE A 54 -16.43 6.82 0.91
C ILE A 54 -15.97 6.97 -0.54
N ARG A 55 -14.76 7.50 -0.76
CA ARG A 55 -14.22 7.68 -2.11
C ARG A 55 -13.95 6.34 -2.81
N LEU A 56 -13.46 5.33 -2.09
CA LEU A 56 -13.27 3.98 -2.61
C LEU A 56 -14.61 3.32 -2.96
N LEU A 57 -15.63 3.53 -2.15
CA LEU A 57 -16.99 3.07 -2.41
C LEU A 57 -17.62 3.78 -3.64
N ALA A 58 -17.46 5.10 -3.76
CA ALA A 58 -17.91 5.81 -4.96
C ALA A 58 -17.25 5.26 -6.23
N LEU A 59 -15.96 4.90 -6.14
CA LEU A 59 -15.22 4.27 -7.22
C LEU A 59 -15.77 2.86 -7.56
N SER A 60 -16.19 2.04 -6.58
CA SER A 60 -16.83 0.75 -6.87
C SER A 60 -18.13 0.92 -7.67
N PHE A 61 -18.96 1.90 -7.31
CA PHE A 61 -20.20 2.20 -8.03
C PHE A 61 -19.97 2.69 -9.46
N THR A 62 -18.95 3.52 -9.69
CA THR A 62 -18.61 3.93 -11.07
C THR A 62 -18.15 2.74 -11.92
N GLN A 63 -17.45 1.76 -11.33
CA GLN A 63 -16.96 0.60 -12.05
C GLN A 63 -18.06 -0.43 -12.36
N LEU A 64 -19.07 -0.55 -11.49
CA LEU A 64 -20.28 -1.32 -11.76
C LEU A 64 -20.95 -0.91 -13.08
N LYS A 65 -20.99 0.40 -13.36
CA LYS A 65 -21.62 0.94 -14.58
C LYS A 65 -20.79 0.70 -15.85
N LEU A 66 -19.48 0.49 -15.74
CA LEU A 66 -18.55 0.50 -16.87
C LEU A 66 -18.03 -0.89 -17.27
N GLN A 67 -18.07 -1.90 -16.39
CA GLN A 67 -17.33 -3.15 -16.56
C GLN A 67 -18.15 -4.36 -16.10
N SER A 68 -18.12 -5.46 -16.86
CA SER A 68 -18.86 -6.70 -16.57
C SER A 68 -18.13 -7.70 -15.66
N LYS A 69 -16.90 -7.41 -15.20
CA LYS A 69 -16.08 -8.38 -14.46
C LYS A 69 -16.17 -8.16 -12.94
N LEU A 70 -16.67 -9.16 -12.22
CA LEU A 70 -16.82 -9.18 -10.75
C LEU A 70 -15.57 -8.72 -9.99
N ILE A 71 -14.38 -9.17 -10.39
CA ILE A 71 -13.10 -8.82 -9.73
C ILE A 71 -12.85 -7.30 -9.69
N GLN A 72 -13.34 -6.56 -10.69
CA GLN A 72 -13.16 -5.11 -10.74
C GLN A 72 -14.05 -4.38 -9.74
N ILE A 73 -15.19 -4.97 -9.37
CA ILE A 73 -16.11 -4.41 -8.38
C ILE A 73 -15.66 -4.82 -6.97
N VAL A 74 -15.26 -6.08 -6.80
CA VAL A 74 -14.88 -6.65 -5.51
C VAL A 74 -13.64 -5.97 -4.93
N ASN A 75 -12.61 -5.68 -5.73
CA ASN A 75 -11.36 -5.12 -5.22
C ASN A 75 -11.51 -3.73 -4.56
N PRO A 76 -12.18 -2.74 -5.19
CA PRO A 76 -12.50 -1.47 -4.54
C PRO A 76 -13.35 -1.61 -3.28
N VAL A 77 -14.32 -2.53 -3.27
CA VAL A 77 -15.16 -2.82 -2.09
C VAL A 77 -14.30 -3.36 -0.95
N LEU A 78 -13.41 -4.33 -1.23
CA LEU A 78 -12.46 -4.85 -0.24
C LEU A 78 -11.54 -3.74 0.31
N GLY A 79 -11.09 -2.82 -0.55
CA GLY A 79 -10.33 -1.64 -0.12
C GLY A 79 -11.14 -0.70 0.78
N CYS A 80 -12.42 -0.49 0.50
CA CYS A 80 -13.32 0.28 1.36
C CYS A 80 -13.49 -0.40 2.73
N VAL A 81 -13.78 -1.70 2.73
CA VAL A 81 -13.92 -2.50 3.96
C VAL A 81 -12.61 -2.49 4.77
N PHE A 82 -11.46 -2.54 4.09
CA PHE A 82 -10.15 -2.39 4.72
C PHE A 82 -10.04 -1.06 5.46
N VAL A 83 -10.21 0.07 4.79
CA VAL A 83 -10.09 1.39 5.43
C VAL A 83 -11.13 1.57 6.55
N LEU A 84 -12.36 1.09 6.35
CA LEU A 84 -13.42 1.17 7.36
C LEU A 84 -13.11 0.31 8.60
N SER A 85 -12.49 -0.86 8.41
CA SER A 85 -12.07 -1.71 9.52
C SER A 85 -11.06 -1.02 10.44
N PHE A 86 -10.16 -0.19 9.87
CA PHE A 86 -9.22 0.63 10.61
C PHE A 86 -9.94 1.74 11.38
N VAL A 87 -10.91 2.42 10.77
CA VAL A 87 -11.75 3.41 11.45
C VAL A 87 -12.46 2.77 12.65
N PHE A 88 -13.07 1.60 12.48
CA PHE A 88 -13.75 0.88 13.54
C PHE A 88 -12.79 0.47 14.65
N LYS A 89 -11.59 0.01 14.29
CA LYS A 89 -10.56 -0.37 15.26
C LYS A 89 -10.05 0.84 16.06
N LEU A 90 -9.84 1.98 15.41
CA LEU A 90 -9.43 3.24 16.06
C LEU A 90 -10.52 3.78 17.00
N MET A 91 -11.79 3.67 16.60
CA MET A 91 -12.94 4.13 17.39
C MET A 91 -13.43 3.11 18.41
N HIS A 92 -12.79 1.94 18.51
CA HIS A 92 -13.20 0.82 19.38
C HIS A 92 -14.65 0.35 19.12
N TRP A 93 -15.13 0.48 17.89
CA TRP A 93 -16.49 0.08 17.52
C TRP A 93 -16.61 -1.44 17.36
N PRO A 94 -17.79 -2.01 17.67
CA PRO A 94 -18.02 -3.45 17.52
C PRO A 94 -17.87 -3.89 16.07
N GLY A 95 -17.35 -5.10 15.87
CA GLY A 95 -17.14 -5.68 14.53
C GLY A 95 -15.82 -5.29 13.85
N ALA A 96 -14.98 -4.45 14.46
CA ALA A 96 -13.66 -4.07 13.90
C ALA A 96 -12.82 -5.29 13.48
N ASN A 97 -12.71 -6.30 14.34
CA ASN A 97 -11.92 -7.51 14.06
C ASN A 97 -12.52 -8.33 12.91
N ILE A 98 -13.85 -8.39 12.78
CA ILE A 98 -14.52 -9.13 11.70
C ILE A 98 -14.22 -8.46 10.36
N LEU A 99 -14.33 -7.13 10.30
CA LEU A 99 -14.01 -6.35 9.09
C LEU A 99 -12.52 -6.46 8.73
N LEU A 100 -11.63 -6.50 9.73
CA LEU A 100 -10.19 -6.72 9.51
C LEU A 100 -9.94 -8.10 8.90
N ILE A 101 -10.51 -9.17 9.46
CA ILE A 101 -10.37 -10.53 8.91
C ILE A 101 -10.85 -10.58 7.46
N LEU A 102 -12.05 -10.04 7.18
CA LEU A 102 -12.64 -10.05 5.85
C LEU A 102 -11.78 -9.28 4.84
N SER A 103 -11.29 -8.09 5.21
CA SER A 103 -10.52 -7.24 4.32
C SER A 103 -9.10 -7.75 4.07
N PHE A 104 -8.37 -8.15 5.12
CA PHE A 104 -7.02 -8.68 4.99
C PHE A 104 -7.00 -10.00 4.19
N SER A 105 -7.91 -10.93 4.51
CA SER A 105 -8.03 -12.19 3.75
C SER A 105 -8.46 -11.96 2.30
N GLY A 106 -9.44 -11.09 2.07
CA GLY A 106 -9.92 -10.76 0.72
C GLY A 106 -8.87 -10.08 -0.14
N ILE A 107 -8.14 -9.09 0.41
CA ILE A 107 -7.05 -8.42 -0.32
C ILE A 107 -5.90 -9.41 -0.58
N SER A 108 -5.52 -10.21 0.41
CA SER A 108 -4.49 -11.25 0.25
C SER A 108 -4.86 -12.23 -0.87
N LEU A 109 -6.10 -12.73 -0.89
CA LEU A 109 -6.60 -13.59 -1.96
C LEU A 109 -6.61 -12.89 -3.33
N SER A 110 -7.01 -11.62 -3.39
CA SER A 110 -6.99 -10.83 -4.62
C SER A 110 -5.57 -10.68 -5.20
N LEU A 111 -4.58 -10.47 -4.32
CA LEU A 111 -3.17 -10.42 -4.70
C LEU A 111 -2.66 -11.78 -5.19
N LEU A 112 -3.06 -12.88 -4.57
CA LEU A 112 -2.73 -14.23 -5.03
C LEU A 112 -3.35 -14.53 -6.41
N ILE A 113 -4.62 -14.18 -6.63
CA ILE A 113 -5.28 -14.32 -7.94
C ILE A 113 -4.54 -13.47 -9.00
N PHE A 114 -4.08 -12.28 -8.63
CA PHE A 114 -3.26 -11.44 -9.50
C PHE A 114 -1.92 -12.09 -9.83
N ALA A 115 -1.19 -12.59 -8.83
CA ALA A 115 0.06 -13.32 -9.02
C ALA A 115 -0.11 -14.55 -9.94
N PHE A 116 -1.19 -15.32 -9.75
CA PHE A 116 -1.48 -16.49 -10.57
C PHE A 116 -1.78 -16.15 -12.03
N LYS A 117 -2.28 -14.95 -12.33
CA LYS A 117 -2.45 -14.50 -13.71
C LYS A 117 -1.14 -14.09 -14.36
N GLU A 118 -0.18 -13.63 -13.56
CA GLU A 118 1.15 -13.21 -13.99
C GLU A 118 2.18 -14.37 -13.95
N LYS A 119 1.74 -15.63 -13.78
CA LYS A 119 2.54 -16.88 -13.65
C LYS A 119 3.76 -17.01 -14.57
N LYS A 120 3.75 -16.38 -15.74
CA LYS A 120 4.84 -16.44 -16.73
C LYS A 120 6.01 -15.52 -16.38
N HIS A 121 5.92 -14.70 -15.34
CA HIS A 121 6.91 -13.67 -15.04
C HIS A 121 7.25 -13.60 -13.56
N PHE A 122 8.53 -13.34 -13.27
CA PHE A 122 9.05 -13.13 -11.92
C PHE A 122 8.32 -12.02 -11.12
N LEU A 123 7.56 -11.15 -11.80
CA LEU A 123 6.78 -10.08 -11.17
C LEU A 123 5.63 -10.61 -10.29
N GLY A 124 5.16 -11.84 -10.53
CA GLY A 124 4.13 -12.48 -9.70
C GLY A 124 4.59 -12.80 -8.28
N VAL A 125 5.89 -12.79 -7.99
CA VAL A 125 6.42 -13.07 -6.65
C VAL A 125 6.08 -11.96 -5.65
N PHE A 126 6.11 -10.69 -6.07
CA PHE A 126 5.87 -9.55 -5.15
C PHE A 126 4.46 -9.52 -4.55
N PRO A 127 3.37 -9.72 -5.33
CA PRO A 127 2.03 -9.82 -4.76
C PRO A 127 1.87 -11.00 -3.80
N VAL A 128 2.55 -12.13 -4.03
CA VAL A 128 2.52 -13.29 -3.11
C VAL A 128 3.20 -12.95 -1.80
N LEU A 129 4.40 -12.35 -1.85
CA LEU A 129 5.12 -11.91 -0.65
C LEU A 129 4.30 -10.89 0.14
N PHE A 130 3.72 -9.90 -0.53
CA PHE A 130 2.90 -8.90 0.14
C PHE A 130 1.59 -9.48 0.69
N ALA A 131 0.98 -10.46 0.02
CA ALA A 131 -0.17 -11.20 0.54
C ALA A 131 0.16 -11.92 1.87
N PHE A 132 1.39 -12.43 1.99
CA PHE A 132 1.90 -13.05 3.21
C PHE A 132 2.19 -12.02 4.32
N VAL A 133 2.72 -10.84 3.97
CA VAL A 133 2.85 -9.70 4.91
C VAL A 133 1.49 -9.31 5.49
N LEU A 134 0.45 -9.21 4.65
CA LEU A 134 -0.91 -8.88 5.10
C LEU A 134 -1.46 -9.95 6.05
N MET A 135 -1.29 -11.23 5.73
CA MET A 135 -1.77 -12.30 6.60
C MET A 135 -1.03 -12.30 7.95
N SER A 136 0.29 -12.07 7.94
CA SER A 136 1.09 -11.97 9.17
C SER A 136 0.69 -10.75 10.01
N ALA A 137 0.39 -9.63 9.37
CA ALA A 137 -0.10 -8.43 10.05
C ALA A 137 -1.47 -8.67 10.69
N LEU A 138 -2.37 -9.41 10.01
CA LEU A 138 -3.66 -9.81 10.57
C LEU A 138 -3.47 -10.65 11.85
N PHE A 139 -2.56 -11.64 11.83
CA PHE A 139 -2.26 -12.44 13.00
C PHE A 139 -1.71 -11.63 14.16
N LYS A 140 -0.89 -10.61 13.89
CA LYS A 140 -0.41 -9.68 14.92
C LYS A 140 -1.56 -8.89 15.55
N ILE A 141 -2.46 -8.36 14.73
CA ILE A 141 -3.62 -7.60 15.22
C ILE A 141 -4.59 -8.50 16.01
N LEU A 142 -4.70 -9.77 15.65
CA LEU A 142 -5.52 -10.77 16.35
C LEU A 142 -4.80 -11.45 17.54
N HIS A 143 -3.57 -11.02 17.87
CA HIS A 143 -2.79 -11.54 19.00
C HIS A 143 -2.47 -13.04 18.93
N TRP A 144 -2.27 -13.58 17.72
CA TRP A 144 -1.87 -14.98 17.57
C TRP A 144 -0.41 -15.19 18.06
N PRO A 145 -0.05 -16.34 18.66
CA PRO A 145 1.34 -16.65 19.02
C PRO A 145 2.29 -16.54 17.83
N TYR A 146 3.53 -16.11 18.09
CA TYR A 146 4.59 -15.90 17.09
C TYR A 146 4.26 -14.92 15.96
N SER A 147 3.19 -14.13 16.10
CA SER A 147 2.76 -13.19 15.06
C SER A 147 3.77 -12.08 14.78
N THR A 148 4.52 -11.64 15.79
CA THR A 148 5.57 -10.62 15.63
C THR A 148 6.73 -11.13 14.75
N ASP A 149 7.21 -12.35 15.02
CA ASP A 149 8.33 -12.94 14.27
C ASP A 149 7.93 -13.25 12.82
N LEU A 150 6.71 -13.77 12.64
CA LEU A 150 6.16 -14.03 11.31
C LEU A 150 5.98 -12.75 10.50
N LEU A 151 5.48 -11.68 11.12
CA LEU A 151 5.36 -10.37 10.48
C LEU A 151 6.73 -9.80 10.12
N LEU A 152 7.71 -9.89 11.02
CA LEU A 152 9.06 -9.41 10.76
C LEU A 152 9.71 -10.15 9.58
N LEU A 153 9.64 -11.48 9.58
CA LEU A 153 10.19 -12.31 8.51
C LEU A 153 9.56 -12.01 7.14
N SER A 154 8.23 -11.99 7.09
CA SER A 154 7.48 -11.71 5.87
C SER A 154 7.75 -10.30 5.34
N PHE A 155 7.77 -9.30 6.24
CA PHE A 155 8.05 -7.92 5.89
C PHE A 155 9.49 -7.75 5.40
N CYS A 156 10.48 -8.32 6.09
CA CYS A 156 11.88 -8.25 5.65
C CYS A 156 12.08 -8.87 4.27
N GLY A 157 11.47 -10.02 3.99
CA GLY A 157 11.52 -10.65 2.68
C GLY A 157 10.98 -9.74 1.57
N PHE A 158 9.81 -9.14 1.79
CA PHE A 158 9.23 -8.19 0.83
C PHE A 158 10.07 -6.92 0.68
N ALA A 159 10.41 -6.28 1.80
CA ALA A 159 11.07 -4.98 1.85
C ALA A 159 12.52 -5.02 1.37
N ALA A 160 13.23 -6.14 1.49
CA ALA A 160 14.56 -6.31 0.91
C ALA A 160 14.53 -6.56 -0.61
N LEU A 161 13.52 -7.31 -1.11
CA LEU A 161 13.45 -7.66 -2.53
C LEU A 161 12.99 -6.50 -3.43
N VAL A 162 12.11 -5.63 -2.93
CA VAL A 162 11.61 -4.47 -3.70
C VAL A 162 12.72 -3.52 -4.17
N PRO A 163 13.63 -3.01 -3.31
CA PRO A 163 14.70 -2.11 -3.74
C PRO A 163 15.66 -2.77 -4.73
N VAL A 164 16.07 -4.02 -4.45
CA VAL A 164 17.00 -4.77 -5.33
C VAL A 164 16.42 -4.95 -6.73
N PHE A 165 15.17 -5.39 -6.81
CA PHE A 165 14.53 -5.61 -8.10
C PHE A 165 14.23 -4.32 -8.85
N SER A 166 13.75 -3.28 -8.16
CA SER A 166 13.47 -1.99 -8.80
C SER A 166 14.76 -1.32 -9.30
N ALA A 167 15.89 -1.44 -8.60
CA ALA A 167 17.20 -0.98 -9.09
C ALA A 167 17.66 -1.76 -10.33
N PHE A 168 17.53 -3.08 -10.31
CA PHE A 168 17.86 -3.91 -11.48
C PHE A 168 17.03 -3.53 -12.72
N ARG A 169 15.72 -3.32 -12.54
CA ARG A 169 14.83 -2.87 -13.63
C ARG A 169 15.16 -1.45 -14.07
N ALA A 170 15.49 -0.55 -13.15
CA ALA A 170 15.94 0.81 -13.48
C ALA A 170 17.18 0.80 -14.37
N TYR A 171 18.17 -0.04 -14.05
CA TYR A 171 19.39 -0.20 -14.85
C TYR A 171 19.08 -0.73 -16.25
N LYS A 172 18.28 -1.80 -16.34
CA LYS A 172 17.89 -2.38 -17.63
C LYS A 172 17.14 -1.40 -18.52
N GLN A 173 16.27 -0.57 -17.93
CA GLN A 173 15.42 0.36 -18.66
C GLN A 173 16.12 1.68 -19.03
N LYS A 174 17.40 1.85 -18.67
CA LYS A 174 18.15 3.10 -18.86
C LYS A 174 18.22 3.53 -20.34
N ASN A 175 18.33 2.57 -21.25
CA ASN A 175 18.45 2.81 -22.69
C ASN A 175 17.08 3.00 -23.37
N ASP A 176 16.06 2.27 -22.93
CA ASP A 176 14.74 2.27 -23.56
C ASP A 176 13.90 3.49 -23.17
N SER A 177 13.89 3.88 -21.89
CA SER A 177 13.12 5.02 -21.42
C SER A 177 13.72 5.66 -20.18
N LYS A 178 14.53 6.71 -20.41
CA LYS A 178 15.22 7.49 -19.37
C LYS A 178 14.27 7.91 -18.22
N THR A 179 13.06 8.35 -18.54
CA THR A 179 12.04 8.75 -17.55
C THR A 179 11.56 7.60 -16.67
N LEU A 180 11.36 6.40 -17.22
CA LEU A 180 10.89 5.25 -16.43
C LEU A 180 12.02 4.71 -15.53
N SER A 181 13.23 4.67 -16.07
CA SER A 181 14.45 4.30 -15.34
C SER A 181 14.68 5.21 -14.12
N THR A 182 14.59 6.53 -14.28
CA THR A 182 14.78 7.47 -13.15
C THR A 182 13.73 7.29 -12.05
N HIS A 183 12.46 7.07 -12.42
CA HIS A 183 11.41 6.83 -11.43
C HIS A 183 11.56 5.47 -10.73
N LEU A 184 11.93 4.39 -11.44
CA LEU A 184 12.22 3.10 -10.83
C LEU A 184 13.41 3.17 -9.87
N PHE A 185 14.45 3.92 -10.23
CA PHE A 185 15.59 4.17 -9.36
C PHE A 185 15.20 4.96 -8.11
N ALA A 186 14.38 6.00 -8.26
CA ALA A 186 13.87 6.76 -7.12
C ALA A 186 13.02 5.90 -6.18
N VAL A 187 12.14 5.05 -6.72
CA VAL A 187 11.37 4.08 -5.91
C VAL A 187 12.31 3.11 -5.18
N SER A 188 13.36 2.63 -5.84
CA SER A 188 14.36 1.75 -5.23
C SER A 188 15.03 2.42 -4.02
N LEU A 189 15.58 3.62 -4.21
CA LEU A 189 16.27 4.36 -3.15
C LEU A 189 15.35 4.64 -1.96
N LEU A 190 14.14 5.15 -2.23
CA LEU A 190 13.17 5.44 -1.17
C LEU A 190 12.71 4.17 -0.44
N SER A 191 12.50 3.07 -1.15
CA SER A 191 12.13 1.78 -0.54
C SER A 191 13.23 1.19 0.33
N LEU A 192 14.50 1.37 -0.07
CA LEU A 192 15.66 0.97 0.72
C LEU A 192 15.76 1.81 2.00
N CYS A 193 15.61 3.14 1.90
CA CYS A 193 15.57 4.00 3.08
C CYS A 193 14.43 3.63 4.03
N TYR A 194 13.24 3.34 3.49
CA TYR A 194 12.10 2.87 4.28
C TYR A 194 12.41 1.57 5.01
N PHE A 195 13.00 0.59 4.31
CA PHE A 195 13.37 -0.69 4.90
C PHE A 195 14.42 -0.54 6.01
N LEU A 196 15.48 0.26 5.79
CA LEU A 196 16.51 0.51 6.79
C LEU A 196 15.94 1.21 8.04
N MET A 197 15.01 2.16 7.86
CA MET A 197 14.35 2.83 8.97
C MET A 197 13.45 1.90 9.79
N GLU A 198 12.71 1.00 9.14
CA GLU A 198 11.92 -0.03 9.84
C GLU A 198 12.82 -1.03 10.58
N LEU A 199 13.92 -1.48 9.97
CA LEU A 199 14.90 -2.33 10.65
C LEU A 199 15.51 -1.63 11.87
N TYR A 200 15.86 -0.36 11.73
CA TYR A 200 16.39 0.44 12.82
C TYR A 200 15.40 0.50 14.00
N LEU A 201 14.12 0.77 13.71
CA LEU A 201 13.07 0.79 14.73
C LEU A 201 12.91 -0.56 15.44
N VAL A 202 12.93 -1.67 14.69
CA VAL A 202 12.74 -3.00 15.26
C VAL A 202 13.93 -3.41 16.14
N ILE A 203 15.16 -3.09 15.73
CA ILE A 203 16.39 -3.51 16.43
C ILE A 203 16.68 -2.64 17.66
N PHE A 204 16.58 -1.31 17.52
CA PHE A 204 17.10 -0.37 18.52
C PHE A 204 16.05 0.18 19.48
N GLU A 205 14.78 0.28 19.08
CA GLU A 205 13.79 1.05 19.85
C GLU A 205 12.83 0.22 20.70
N GLY A 206 12.98 -1.10 20.79
CA GLY A 206 12.37 -2.00 21.79
C GLY A 206 11.25 -1.44 22.69
N GLY A 207 10.14 -0.95 22.10
CA GLY A 207 8.88 -0.66 22.79
C GLY A 207 8.65 0.70 23.49
N LEU A 208 9.62 1.57 23.81
CA LEU A 208 9.37 2.84 24.55
C LEU A 208 10.44 3.91 24.24
N ALA A 209 10.24 5.23 24.35
CA ALA A 209 9.08 6.13 24.31
C ALA A 209 9.71 7.53 24.34
N THR A 210 9.85 8.17 23.18
CA THR A 210 10.08 9.63 22.90
C THR A 210 10.87 9.82 21.60
N GLY A 211 11.91 9.01 21.33
CA GLY A 211 12.65 9.01 20.05
C GLY A 211 11.88 8.40 18.87
N ALA A 212 10.98 7.46 19.17
CA ALA A 212 10.20 6.72 18.17
C ALA A 212 9.27 7.58 17.32
N ALA A 213 8.77 8.69 17.86
CA ALA A 213 7.86 9.56 17.14
C ALA A 213 8.53 10.14 15.88
N ILE A 214 9.78 10.60 15.98
CA ILE A 214 10.53 11.19 14.87
C ILE A 214 10.79 10.14 13.78
N HIS A 215 11.25 8.95 14.17
CA HIS A 215 11.48 7.84 13.23
C HIS A 215 10.18 7.41 12.52
N ARG A 216 9.05 7.36 13.23
CA ARG A 216 7.74 7.07 12.62
C ARG A 216 7.29 8.18 11.67
N LEU A 217 7.54 9.44 11.98
CA LEU A 217 7.29 10.55 11.05
C LEU A 217 8.13 10.41 9.79
N ILE A 218 9.42 10.08 9.91
CA ILE A 218 10.31 9.82 8.78
C ILE A 218 9.74 8.71 7.89
N ILE A 219 9.28 7.60 8.49
CA ILE A 219 8.63 6.51 7.75
C ILE A 219 7.40 6.98 6.98
N ILE A 220 6.54 7.78 7.61
CA ILE A 220 5.32 8.31 6.97
C ILE A 220 5.66 9.22 5.79
N PHE A 221 6.67 10.09 5.95
CA PHE A 221 7.15 10.92 4.86
C PHE A 221 7.77 10.09 3.73
N LEU A 222 8.56 9.06 4.05
CA LEU A 222 9.12 8.15 3.04
C LEU A 222 8.01 7.45 2.24
N LEU A 223 6.98 6.93 2.92
CA LEU A 223 5.82 6.33 2.27
C LEU A 223 5.09 7.33 1.37
N LEU A 224 4.88 8.57 1.84
CA LEU A 224 4.28 9.64 1.04
C LEU A 224 5.12 9.95 -0.21
N PHE A 225 6.44 10.09 -0.08
CA PHE A 225 7.32 10.36 -1.21
C PHE A 225 7.29 9.23 -2.24
N VAL A 226 7.30 7.97 -1.81
CA VAL A 226 7.16 6.82 -2.72
C VAL A 226 5.84 6.91 -3.48
N LEU A 227 4.74 7.20 -2.79
CA LEU A 227 3.42 7.35 -3.41
C LEU A 227 3.36 8.49 -4.42
N LEU A 228 4.02 9.62 -4.15
CA LEU A 228 4.13 10.74 -5.08
C LEU A 228 4.94 10.38 -6.33
N VAL A 229 6.07 9.68 -6.16
CA VAL A 229 6.90 9.22 -7.29
C VAL A 229 6.11 8.25 -8.16
N VAL A 230 5.49 7.23 -7.57
CA VAL A 230 4.66 6.25 -8.28
C VAL A 230 3.47 6.91 -8.96
N GLY A 231 2.76 7.81 -8.27
CA GLY A 231 1.63 8.58 -8.81
C GLY A 231 2.01 9.42 -10.02
N ASN A 232 3.19 10.05 -9.99
CA ASN A 232 3.72 10.81 -11.12
C ASN A 232 3.96 9.95 -12.37
N VAL A 233 4.44 8.72 -12.22
CA VAL A 233 4.58 7.78 -13.35
C VAL A 233 3.23 7.37 -13.89
N ILE A 234 2.29 7.02 -13.01
CA ILE A 234 0.96 6.53 -13.39
C ILE A 234 0.16 7.57 -14.19
N ARG A 235 0.42 8.86 -13.96
CA ARG A 235 -0.19 9.97 -14.69
C ARG A 235 0.28 10.09 -16.14
N LYS A 236 1.52 9.70 -16.46
CA LYS A 236 2.10 9.78 -17.80
C LYS A 236 1.62 8.60 -18.66
N LYS A 237 0.59 8.82 -19.48
CA LYS A 237 -0.02 7.78 -20.33
C LYS A 237 0.97 7.19 -21.35
N ASP A 238 1.93 7.98 -21.81
CA ASP A 238 2.87 7.59 -22.87
C ASP A 238 3.87 6.53 -22.39
N LEU A 239 4.17 6.48 -21.10
CA LEU A 239 5.04 5.45 -20.53
C LEU A 239 4.37 4.07 -20.45
N LYS A 240 3.03 4.04 -20.52
CA LYS A 240 2.26 2.79 -20.42
C LYS A 240 2.41 1.93 -21.68
N SER A 241 2.42 2.54 -22.87
CA SER A 241 2.53 1.80 -24.14
C SER A 241 3.92 1.20 -24.33
N VAL A 242 4.96 1.87 -23.82
CA VAL A 242 6.36 1.45 -23.97
C VAL A 242 6.67 0.20 -23.13
N ASN A 243 6.26 0.16 -21.85
CA ASN A 243 6.58 -0.98 -20.99
C ASN A 243 5.46 -1.27 -19.97
N GLN A 244 4.45 -2.00 -20.44
CA GLN A 244 3.23 -2.34 -19.69
C GLN A 244 3.50 -3.09 -18.38
N LYS A 245 4.58 -3.89 -18.31
CA LYS A 245 4.88 -4.76 -17.17
C LYS A 245 5.44 -3.96 -16.00
N ASP A 246 6.41 -3.08 -16.25
CA ASP A 246 6.98 -2.21 -15.22
C ASP A 246 5.95 -1.20 -14.71
N PHE A 247 5.05 -0.78 -15.59
CA PHE A 247 3.90 0.02 -15.20
C PHE A 247 2.97 -0.73 -14.23
N ASN A 248 2.63 -2.00 -14.52
CA ASN A 248 1.82 -2.83 -13.61
C ASN A 248 2.53 -3.09 -12.28
N PHE A 249 3.85 -3.30 -12.29
CA PHE A 249 4.65 -3.46 -11.08
C PHE A 249 4.64 -2.20 -10.21
N LEU A 250 4.87 -1.02 -10.80
CA LEU A 250 4.80 0.26 -10.09
C LEU A 250 3.42 0.52 -9.51
N GLN A 251 2.36 0.15 -10.23
CA GLN A 251 1.00 0.22 -9.69
C GLN A 251 0.86 -0.64 -8.44
N PHE A 252 1.24 -1.91 -8.52
CA PHE A 252 1.21 -2.82 -7.38
C PHE A 252 1.96 -2.23 -6.18
N LEU A 253 3.19 -1.73 -6.39
CA LEU A 253 3.96 -1.07 -5.33
C LEU A 253 3.23 0.13 -4.73
N GLY A 254 2.62 0.97 -5.57
CA GLY A 254 1.83 2.10 -5.09
C GLY A 254 0.72 1.68 -4.13
N VAL A 255 0.05 0.56 -4.37
CA VAL A 255 -0.97 0.07 -3.42
C VAL A 255 -0.41 -0.63 -2.21
N SER A 256 0.68 -1.38 -2.34
CA SER A 256 1.33 -1.94 -1.15
C SER A 256 1.75 -0.82 -0.19
N TYR A 257 2.35 0.26 -0.69
CA TYR A 257 2.73 1.42 0.13
C TYR A 257 1.54 2.21 0.67
N MET A 258 0.43 2.30 -0.08
CA MET A 258 -0.82 2.87 0.44
C MET A 258 -1.36 2.06 1.63
N ILE A 259 -1.36 0.73 1.50
CA ILE A 259 -1.82 -0.16 2.57
C ILE A 259 -0.90 -0.03 3.79
N LEU A 260 0.42 -0.01 3.58
CA LEU A 260 1.39 0.20 4.66
C LEU A 260 1.19 1.55 5.36
N LEU A 261 0.90 2.63 4.61
CA LEU A 261 0.58 3.94 5.19
C LEU A 261 -0.67 3.89 6.09
N VAL A 262 -1.73 3.20 5.65
CA VAL A 262 -2.93 3.01 6.48
C VAL A 262 -2.60 2.14 7.70
N ILE A 263 -1.75 1.12 7.57
CA ILE A 263 -1.29 0.29 8.69
C ILE A 263 -0.59 1.12 9.78
N GLN A 264 0.20 2.13 9.40
CA GLN A 264 0.85 3.03 10.37
C GLN A 264 -0.16 3.76 11.27
N SER A 265 -1.42 3.94 10.83
CA SER A 265 -2.46 4.53 11.68
C SER A 265 -2.86 3.67 12.88
N LEU A 266 -2.77 2.33 12.78
CA LEU A 266 -3.00 1.45 13.93
C LEU A 266 -1.83 1.44 14.90
N ILE A 267 -0.61 1.44 14.37
CA ILE A 267 0.60 1.42 15.21
C ILE A 267 0.69 2.70 16.04
N SER A 268 0.14 3.81 15.54
CA SER A 268 0.01 5.05 16.32
C SER A 268 -1.06 5.01 17.42
N ALA A 269 -1.98 4.03 17.41
CA ALA A 269 -3.13 3.95 18.31
C ALA A 269 -2.95 3.00 19.51
N SER A 270 -1.97 2.09 19.40
CA SER A 270 -1.44 1.29 20.50
C SER A 270 -0.35 2.04 21.25
#